data_AF-A0A5C7V9Q7-F1
#
_entry.id   AF-A0A5C7V9Q7-F1
#
_cell.length_a   1.000
_cell.length_b   1.000
_cell.length_c   1.000
_cell.angle_alpha   90.00
_cell.angle_beta   90.00
_cell.angle_gamma   90.00
#
_symmetry.space_group_name_H-M   'P 1'
#
loop_
_entity.id
_entity.type
_entity.pdbx_description
1 polymer ?
#
loop_
_entity_poly.entity_id
_entity_poly.type
_entity_poly.pdbx_seq_one_letter_code
_entity_poly.pdbx_strand_id
1 'polypeptide(L)'
;MQNTENEHLENLEDILLEEPTVKDKQIERLQRELDYERDARREERFVCILVLVILLDVVFFSVMSNFGGPIALLILELLILFSLAKRMGMEQIAAILDRVMNRLAGNNNGRE
;
A
#
# COMPACT_ATOMS: atom_id res chain seq x y z
N MET A 1 30.12 1.89 50.88
CA MET A 1 28.86 1.61 50.14
C MET A 1 28.68 2.47 48.89
N GLN A 2 29.52 3.49 48.64
CA GLN A 2 29.45 4.34 47.42
C GLN A 2 30.14 3.76 46.18
N ASN A 3 30.80 2.59 46.26
CA ASN A 3 31.60 2.07 45.13
C ASN A 3 30.77 1.31 44.08
N THR A 4 29.68 0.66 44.50
CA THR A 4 28.80 -0.15 43.62
C THR A 4 27.83 0.68 42.78
N GLU A 5 27.48 1.91 43.20
CA GLU A 5 26.64 2.79 42.38
C GLU A 5 27.43 3.38 41.20
N ASN A 6 28.73 3.63 41.37
CA ASN A 6 29.56 4.20 40.29
C ASN A 6 29.87 3.16 39.19
N GLU A 7 30.13 1.91 39.54
CA GLU A 7 30.32 0.82 38.55
C GLU A 7 29.06 0.57 37.70
N HIS A 8 27.88 0.79 38.28
CA HIS A 8 26.61 0.54 37.60
C HIS A 8 26.21 1.67 36.63
N LEU A 9 26.69 2.89 36.89
CA LEU A 9 26.53 4.04 36.00
C LEU A 9 27.54 3.99 34.84
N GLU A 10 28.77 3.56 35.10
CA GLU A 10 29.80 3.35 34.07
C GLU A 10 29.39 2.27 33.06
N ASN A 11 28.80 1.16 33.53
CA ASN A 11 28.18 0.15 32.66
C ASN A 11 26.96 0.65 31.88
N LEU A 12 26.17 1.58 32.43
CA LEU A 12 25.01 2.14 31.73
C LEU A 12 25.43 3.07 30.59
N GLU A 13 26.52 3.81 30.80
CA GLU A 13 27.11 4.68 29.78
C GLU A 13 27.76 3.86 28.66
N ASP A 14 28.43 2.75 28.98
CA ASP A 14 28.99 1.80 28.00
C ASP A 14 27.90 1.11 27.16
N ILE A 15 26.74 0.79 27.75
CA ILE A 15 25.57 0.23 27.02
C ILE A 15 24.90 1.28 26.12
N LEU A 16 24.93 2.57 26.50
CA LEU A 16 24.39 3.67 25.69
C LEU A 16 25.37 4.14 24.59
N LEU A 17 26.65 3.82 24.71
CA LEU A 17 27.72 4.13 23.74
C LEU A 17 28.14 2.92 22.90
N GLU A 18 27.55 1.74 23.10
CA GLU A 18 27.80 0.56 22.28
C GLU A 18 27.38 0.88 20.84
N GLU A 19 28.38 1.19 20.00
CA GLU A 19 28.24 1.52 18.60
C GLU A 19 27.29 0.53 17.92
N PRO A 20 26.40 0.99 17.01
CA PRO A 20 25.36 0.16 16.41
C PRO A 20 25.99 -1.13 15.91
N THR A 21 25.71 -2.21 16.64
CA THR A 21 26.46 -3.45 16.53
C THR A 21 26.22 -4.00 15.13
N VAL A 22 27.16 -4.80 14.60
CA VAL A 22 27.03 -5.43 13.28
C VAL A 22 25.71 -6.20 13.16
N LYS A 23 25.10 -6.56 14.29
CA LYS A 23 23.75 -7.13 14.41
C LYS A 23 22.64 -6.13 14.10
N ASP A 24 22.69 -4.89 14.55
CA ASP A 24 21.68 -3.85 14.26
C ASP A 24 21.63 -3.53 12.77
N LYS A 25 22.80 -3.45 12.13
CA LYS A 25 22.89 -3.29 10.67
C LYS A 25 22.35 -4.50 9.91
N GLN A 26 22.48 -5.72 10.46
CA GLN A 26 21.89 -6.92 9.87
C GLN A 26 20.37 -6.96 10.07
N ILE A 27 19.88 -6.57 11.24
CA ILE A 27 18.45 -6.47 11.53
C ILE A 27 17.80 -5.44 10.61
N GLU A 28 18.44 -4.28 10.42
CA GLU A 28 17.94 -3.24 9.52
C GLU A 28 17.88 -3.73 8.05
N ARG A 29 18.90 -4.45 7.59
CA ARG A 29 18.90 -5.03 6.24
C ARG A 29 17.80 -6.06 6.06
N LEU A 30 17.64 -6.97 7.04
CA LEU A 30 16.62 -8.01 7.01
C LEU A 30 15.21 -7.42 7.09
N GLN A 31 14.99 -6.37 7.87
CA GLN A 31 13.72 -5.63 7.91
C GLN A 31 13.41 -5.03 6.54
N ARG A 32 14.39 -4.38 5.92
CA ARG A 32 14.23 -3.74 4.60
C ARG A 32 13.92 -4.77 3.50
N GLU A 33 14.55 -5.94 3.56
CA GLU A 33 14.33 -7.04 2.61
C GLU A 33 12.95 -7.69 2.81
N LEU A 34 12.51 -7.85 4.06
CA LEU A 34 11.17 -8.32 4.39
C LEU A 34 10.07 -7.36 3.93
N ASP A 35 10.27 -6.06 4.10
CA ASP A 35 9.31 -5.06 3.65
C ASP A 35 9.21 -5.03 2.12
N TYR A 36 10.35 -5.12 1.43
CA TYR A 36 10.41 -5.22 -0.03
C TYR A 36 9.67 -6.46 -0.56
N GLU A 37 9.91 -7.64 0.02
CA GLU A 37 9.19 -8.86 -0.36
C GLU A 37 7.68 -8.75 -0.08
N ARG A 38 7.31 -8.11 1.02
CA ARG A 38 5.90 -7.99 1.43
C ARG A 38 5.13 -7.06 0.52
N ASP A 39 5.77 -6.03 -0.01
CA ASP A 39 5.18 -5.13 -1.00
C ASP A 39 5.01 -5.81 -2.36
N ALA A 40 6.00 -6.58 -2.81
CA ALA A 40 5.89 -7.36 -4.06
C ALA A 40 4.69 -8.32 -4.04
N ARG A 41 4.43 -8.98 -2.90
CA ARG A 41 3.27 -9.88 -2.74
C ARG A 41 1.93 -9.14 -2.68
N ARG A 42 1.89 -7.88 -2.25
CA ARG A 42 0.66 -7.07 -2.27
C ARG A 42 0.36 -6.62 -3.69
N GLU A 43 1.39 -6.24 -4.44
CA GLU A 43 1.27 -5.89 -5.84
C GLU A 43 0.69 -7.04 -6.67
N GLU A 44 1.24 -8.24 -6.52
CA GLU A 44 0.75 -9.43 -7.22
C GLU A 44 -0.73 -9.73 -6.88
N ARG A 45 -1.11 -9.62 -5.61
CA ARG A 45 -2.52 -9.81 -5.18
C ARG A 45 -3.45 -8.77 -5.78
N PHE A 46 -3.01 -7.52 -5.86
CA PHE A 46 -3.80 -6.46 -6.47
C PHE A 46 -3.98 -6.70 -7.97
N VAL A 47 -2.91 -7.03 -8.69
CA VAL A 47 -2.97 -7.37 -10.12
C VAL A 47 -3.90 -8.57 -10.34
N CYS A 48 -3.82 -9.59 -9.49
CA CYS A 48 -4.72 -10.74 -9.56
C CYS A 48 -6.19 -10.34 -9.40
N ILE A 49 -6.52 -9.50 -8.41
CA ILE A 49 -7.88 -9.00 -8.21
C ILE A 49 -8.33 -8.14 -9.39
N LEU A 50 -7.48 -7.23 -9.86
CA LEU A 50 -7.78 -6.36 -10.99
C LEU A 50 -8.09 -7.16 -12.26
N VAL A 51 -7.30 -8.20 -12.55
CA VAL A 51 -7.57 -9.12 -13.66
C VAL A 51 -8.88 -9.85 -13.46
N LEU A 52 -9.15 -10.38 -12.26
CA LEU A 52 -10.39 -11.08 -11.94
C LEU A 52 -11.63 -10.22 -12.17
N VAL A 53 -11.54 -8.96 -11.75
CA VAL A 53 -12.62 -7.98 -11.87
C VAL A 53 -12.84 -7.61 -13.34
N ILE A 54 -11.79 -7.34 -14.12
CA ILE A 54 -11.93 -7.10 -15.59
C ILE A 54 -12.58 -8.30 -16.27
N LEU A 55 -12.22 -9.52 -15.87
CA LEU A 55 -12.80 -10.74 -16.41
C LEU A 55 -14.29 -10.86 -16.09
N LEU A 56 -14.67 -10.51 -14.86
CA LEU A 56 -16.06 -10.44 -14.41
C LEU A 56 -16.84 -9.43 -15.26
N ASP A 57 -16.25 -8.26 -15.50
CA ASP A 57 -16.81 -7.20 -16.35
C ASP A 57 -17.12 -7.74 -17.76
N VAL A 58 -16.15 -8.38 -18.42
CA VAL A 58 -16.34 -8.98 -19.75
C VAL A 58 -17.49 -9.98 -19.77
N VAL A 59 -17.64 -10.79 -18.71
CA VAL A 59 -18.77 -11.72 -18.58
C VAL A 59 -20.09 -10.96 -18.42
N PHE A 60 -20.15 -9.93 -17.59
CA PHE A 60 -21.35 -9.09 -17.42
C PHE A 60 -21.73 -8.36 -18.71
N PHE A 61 -20.75 -7.83 -19.45
CA PHE A 61 -20.92 -7.25 -20.77
C PHE A 61 -21.49 -8.26 -21.77
N SER A 62 -21.12 -9.53 -21.66
CA SER A 62 -21.66 -10.59 -22.53
C SER A 62 -23.10 -10.98 -22.21
N VAL A 63 -23.57 -10.77 -20.98
CA VAL A 63 -24.90 -11.23 -20.53
C VAL A 63 -25.95 -10.13 -20.64
N MET A 64 -25.59 -8.84 -20.55
CA MET A 64 -26.55 -7.74 -20.63
C MET A 64 -26.69 -7.17 -22.05
N SER A 65 -27.92 -7.11 -22.57
CA SER A 65 -28.22 -6.45 -23.86
C SER A 65 -28.29 -4.91 -23.79
N ASN A 66 -28.30 -4.32 -22.59
CA ASN A 66 -28.40 -2.87 -22.39
C ASN A 66 -27.06 -2.28 -21.95
N PHE A 67 -26.64 -1.18 -22.60
CA PHE A 67 -25.40 -0.46 -22.30
C PHE A 67 -25.35 0.19 -20.91
N GLY A 68 -26.51 0.43 -20.26
CA GLY A 68 -26.56 1.12 -18.97
C GLY A 68 -26.08 0.29 -17.77
N GLY A 69 -26.31 -1.03 -17.79
CA GLY A 69 -25.90 -1.91 -16.69
C GLY A 69 -24.38 -2.02 -16.53
N PRO A 70 -23.63 -2.29 -17.61
CA PRO A 70 -22.18 -2.32 -17.56
C PRO A 70 -21.56 -0.97 -17.15
N ILE A 71 -22.12 0.17 -17.58
CA ILE A 71 -21.61 1.49 -17.18
C ILE A 71 -21.76 1.72 -15.66
N ALA A 72 -22.91 1.35 -15.09
CA ALA A 72 -23.14 1.48 -13.65
C ALA A 72 -22.23 0.53 -12.84
N LEU A 73 -22.02 -0.70 -13.34
CA LEU A 73 -21.08 -1.66 -12.77
C LEU A 73 -19.65 -1.13 -12.80
N LEU A 74 -19.21 -0.55 -13.90
CA LEU A 74 -17.86 0.00 -14.07
C LEU A 74 -17.61 1.17 -13.10
N ILE A 75 -18.60 2.03 -12.86
CA ILE A 75 -18.50 3.10 -11.85
C ILE A 75 -18.41 2.52 -10.43
N LEU A 76 -19.27 1.54 -10.11
CA LEU A 76 -19.26 0.88 -8.80
C LEU A 76 -17.93 0.14 -8.55
N GLU A 77 -17.44 -0.55 -9.58
CA GLU A 77 -16.15 -1.22 -9.58
C GLU A 77 -15.02 -0.24 -9.31
N LEU A 78 -14.99 0.90 -10.00
CA LEU A 78 -13.94 1.90 -9.83
C LEU A 78 -13.87 2.40 -8.38
N LEU A 79 -15.02 2.55 -7.70
CA LEU A 79 -15.08 2.89 -6.28
C LEU A 79 -14.53 1.76 -5.38
N ILE A 80 -14.85 0.50 -5.69
CA ILE A 80 -14.35 -0.66 -4.95
C ILE A 80 -12.83 -0.79 -5.14
N LEU A 81 -12.34 -0.67 -6.37
CA LEU A 81 -10.93 -0.74 -6.73
C LEU A 81 -10.13 0.38 -6.03
N PHE A 82 -10.69 1.59 -5.98
CA PHE A 82 -10.11 2.72 -5.24
C PHE A 82 -9.94 2.41 -3.76
N SER A 83 -10.99 1.89 -3.11
CA SER A 83 -10.94 1.51 -1.70
C SER A 83 -9.93 0.39 -1.45
N LEU A 84 -9.86 -0.60 -2.35
CA LEU A 84 -8.90 -1.70 -2.28
C LEU A 84 -7.45 -1.23 -2.44
N ALA A 85 -7.18 -0.36 -3.40
CA ALA A 85 -5.86 0.20 -3.64
C ALA A 85 -5.35 0.95 -2.40
N LYS A 86 -6.21 1.77 -1.78
CA LYS A 86 -5.90 2.46 -0.53
C LYS A 86 -5.66 1.50 0.63
N ARG A 87 -6.43 0.41 0.71
CA ARG A 87 -6.31 -0.59 1.79
C ARG A 87 -5.05 -1.46 1.68
N MET A 88 -4.52 -1.69 0.48
CA MET A 88 -3.28 -2.46 0.30
C MET A 88 -2.01 -1.62 0.50
N GLY A 89 -2.12 -0.30 0.61
CA GLY A 89 -0.97 0.58 0.82
C GLY A 89 -0.09 0.74 -0.43
N MET A 90 -0.63 0.49 -1.61
CA MET A 90 0.10 0.72 -2.86
C MET A 90 -0.02 2.18 -3.28
N GLU A 91 0.88 2.99 -2.74
CA GLU A 91 0.94 4.44 -2.97
C GLU A 91 1.02 4.79 -4.46
N GLN A 92 1.69 3.97 -5.28
CA GLN A 92 1.79 4.17 -6.72
C GLN A 92 0.45 4.01 -7.45
N ILE A 93 -0.32 2.97 -7.10
CA ILE A 93 -1.62 2.72 -7.74
C ILE A 93 -2.68 3.69 -7.21
N ALA A 94 -2.64 4.00 -5.91
CA ALA A 94 -3.47 5.05 -5.33
C ALA A 94 -3.25 6.40 -6.02
N ALA A 95 -2.00 6.77 -6.31
CA ALA A 95 -1.68 8.00 -7.04
C ALA A 95 -2.21 8.02 -8.49
N ILE A 96 -2.17 6.87 -9.19
CA ILE A 96 -2.76 6.74 -10.53
C ILE A 96 -4.27 6.88 -10.46
N LEU A 97 -4.92 6.21 -9.50
CA LEU A 97 -6.36 6.27 -9.31
C LEU A 97 -6.83 7.68 -8.90
N ASP A 98 -6.10 8.37 -8.02
CA ASP A 98 -6.38 9.77 -7.65
C ASP A 98 -6.28 10.69 -8.87
N ARG A 99 -5.32 10.49 -9.77
CA ARG A 99 -5.24 11.24 -11.03
C ARG A 99 -6.44 11.00 -11.93
N VAL A 100 -6.88 9.75 -12.06
CA VAL A 100 -8.06 9.41 -12.86
C VAL A 100 -9.32 10.02 -12.25
N MET A 101 -9.47 9.95 -10.93
CA MET A 101 -10.62 10.48 -10.21
C MET A 101 -10.66 12.01 -10.26
N ASN A 102 -9.52 12.69 -10.06
CA ASN A 102 -9.42 14.14 -10.23
C ASN A 102 -9.70 14.59 -11.66
N ARG A 103 -9.31 13.78 -12.67
CA ARG A 103 -9.64 14.07 -14.07
C ARG A 103 -11.12 13.91 -14.36
N LEU A 104 -11.77 12.92 -13.73
CA LEU A 104 -13.20 12.67 -13.87
C LEU A 104 -14.04 13.73 -13.12
N ALA A 105 -13.64 14.10 -11.90
CA ALA A 105 -14.29 15.12 -11.08
C ALA A 105 -14.04 16.54 -11.61
N GLY A 106 -12.83 16.82 -12.09
CA GLY A 106 -12.45 18.13 -12.64
C GLY A 106 -13.17 18.51 -13.94
N ASN A 107 -13.79 17.55 -14.62
CA ASN A 107 -14.60 17.82 -15.82
C ASN A 107 -15.97 18.44 -15.51
N ASN A 108 -16.43 18.40 -14.25
CA ASN A 108 -17.75 18.91 -13.85
C ASN A 108 -17.74 20.37 -13.35
N ASN A 109 -16.56 20.99 -13.15
CA ASN A 109 -16.44 22.37 -12.65
C ASN A 109 -16.24 23.45 -13.75
N GLY A 110 -16.45 23.11 -15.02
CA GLY A 110 -16.15 23.99 -16.16
C GLY A 110 -17.36 24.62 -16.88
N ARG A 111 -18.57 24.61 -16.29
CA ARG A 111 -19.77 25.16 -16.94
C ARG A 111 -20.71 25.84 -15.95
N GLU A 112 -20.31 26.98 -15.40
CA GLU A 112 -21.22 28.07 -15.03
C GLU A 112 -20.57 29.41 -15.39
#